data_AF-A0AAV5S298-F1
#
_entry.id   AF-A0AAV5S298-F1
#
_cell.length_a   1.000
_cell.length_b   1.000
_cell.length_c   1.000
_cell.angle_alpha   90.00
_cell.angle_beta   90.00
_cell.angle_gamma   90.00
#
_symmetry.space_group_name_H-M   'P 1'
#
loop_
_entity.id
_entity.type
_entity.pdbx_description
1 polymer ?
#
loop_
_entity_poly.entity_id
_entity_poly.type
_entity_poly.pdbx_seq_one_letter_code
_entity_poly.pdbx_strand_id
1 'polypeptide(L)'
;MYKGLLRSLVRSSRASRIVQRAADNKRETALLSYRRLQQLRAGTATAATDAQLTALQNADPARDRTLLFLPDTAPLRQLQRDASPADSRTREAWGDAARFLDNQREYGELMRLYDLSGAYTQQERVQATAHRVGLHVPQN
;
A
#
# COMPACT_ATOMS: atom_id res chain seq x y z
N MET A 1 15.16 -16.86 -9.77
CA MET A 1 15.55 -15.72 -8.90
C MET A 1 14.85 -14.41 -9.25
N TYR A 2 14.68 -14.03 -10.53
CA TYR A 2 13.85 -12.89 -10.97
C TYR A 2 12.48 -12.76 -10.26
N LYS A 3 11.75 -13.88 -10.15
CA LYS A 3 10.46 -13.96 -9.45
C LYS A 3 10.54 -13.56 -7.97
N GLY A 4 11.70 -13.73 -7.34
CA GLY A 4 11.95 -13.33 -5.94
C GLY A 4 11.97 -11.81 -5.80
N LEU A 5 12.80 -11.14 -6.61
CA LEU A 5 12.87 -9.68 -6.65
C LEU A 5 11.49 -9.05 -6.94
N LEU A 6 10.75 -9.59 -7.90
CA LEU A 6 9.38 -9.15 -8.19
C LEU A 6 8.46 -9.24 -6.97
N ARG A 7 8.50 -10.36 -6.23
CA ARG A 7 7.67 -10.54 -5.03
C ARG A 7 8.04 -9.55 -3.94
N SER A 8 9.33 -9.36 -3.68
CA SER A 8 9.80 -8.40 -2.67
C SER A 8 9.40 -6.96 -3.07
N LEU A 9 9.51 -6.60 -4.35
CA LEU A 9 9.08 -5.28 -4.86
C LEU A 9 7.57 -5.05 -4.72
N VAL A 10 6.74 -6.05 -5.05
CA VAL A 10 5.29 -5.95 -4.85
C VAL A 10 4.97 -5.79 -3.36
N ARG A 11 5.60 -6.58 -2.49
CA ARG A 11 5.37 -6.52 -1.04
C ARG A 11 5.77 -5.18 -0.44
N SER A 12 6.94 -4.66 -0.80
CA SER A 12 7.46 -3.39 -0.27
C SER A 12 6.65 -2.19 -0.76
N SER A 13 6.22 -2.19 -2.03
CA SER A 13 5.44 -1.08 -2.61
C SER A 13 3.94 -1.11 -2.27
N ARG A 14 3.39 -2.25 -1.84
CA ARG A 14 1.94 -2.42 -1.61
C ARG A 14 1.37 -1.39 -0.65
N ALA A 15 2.02 -1.16 0.49
CA ALA A 15 1.52 -0.23 1.50
C ALA A 15 1.38 1.19 0.93
N SER A 16 2.41 1.69 0.25
CA SER A 16 2.40 3.01 -0.40
C SER A 16 1.33 3.10 -1.49
N ARG A 17 1.15 2.03 -2.27
CA ARG A 17 0.11 1.99 -3.32
C ARG A 17 -1.31 1.97 -2.75
N ILE A 18 -1.55 1.33 -1.60
CA ILE A 18 -2.83 1.40 -0.88
C ILE A 18 -3.12 2.84 -0.46
N VAL A 19 -2.14 3.53 0.12
CA VAL A 19 -2.26 4.93 0.52
C VAL A 19 -2.54 5.83 -0.68
N GLN A 20 -1.81 5.63 -1.78
CA GLN A 20 -2.02 6.36 -3.02
C GLN A 20 -3.42 6.11 -3.58
N ARG A 21 -3.87 4.85 -3.63
CA ARG A 21 -5.21 4.49 -4.12
C ARG A 21 -6.31 5.10 -3.25
N ALA A 22 -6.12 5.14 -1.94
CA ALA A 22 -7.04 5.83 -1.03
C ALA A 22 -7.09 7.35 -1.30
N ALA A 23 -5.95 7.98 -1.58
CA ALA A 23 -5.89 9.40 -1.95
C ALA A 23 -6.56 9.67 -3.31
N ASP A 24 -6.34 8.79 -4.29
CA ASP A 24 -6.97 8.91 -5.61
C ASP A 24 -8.48 8.71 -5.54
N ASN A 25 -8.97 7.73 -4.78
CA ASN A 25 -10.41 7.55 -4.53
C ASN A 25 -11.03 8.82 -3.92
N LYS A 26 -10.35 9.49 -2.97
CA LYS A 26 -10.83 10.77 -2.39
C LYS A 26 -10.90 11.90 -3.43
N ARG A 27 -9.95 11.94 -4.37
CA ARG A 27 -9.99 12.92 -5.47
C ARG A 27 -11.15 12.63 -6.42
N GLU A 28 -11.32 11.37 -6.80
CA GLU A 28 -12.40 10.92 -7.69
C GLU A 28 -13.77 11.17 -7.07
N THR A 29 -13.95 10.91 -5.77
CA THR A 29 -15.21 11.19 -5.08
C THR A 29 -15.52 12.68 -5.04
N ALA A 30 -14.53 13.54 -4.83
CA ALA A 30 -14.70 14.99 -4.87
C ALA A 30 -15.12 15.48 -6.27
N LEU A 31 -14.47 14.97 -7.32
CA LEU A 31 -14.81 15.29 -8.71
C LEU A 31 -16.23 14.84 -9.09
N LEU A 32 -16.61 13.62 -8.70
CA LEU A 32 -17.95 13.09 -8.95
C LEU A 32 -19.03 13.82 -8.14
N SER A 33 -18.72 14.22 -6.91
CA SER A 33 -19.63 15.04 -6.09
C SER A 33 -19.87 16.40 -6.74
N TYR A 34 -18.82 17.02 -7.28
CA TYR A 34 -18.94 18.27 -8.03
C TYR A 34 -19.76 18.08 -9.32
N ARG A 35 -19.49 17.02 -10.09
CA ARG A 35 -20.26 16.68 -11.30
C ARG A 35 -21.73 16.44 -10.99
N ARG A 36 -22.04 15.75 -9.88
CA ARG A 36 -23.41 15.54 -9.40
C ARG A 36 -24.11 16.86 -9.12
N LEU A 37 -23.44 17.79 -8.43
CA LEU A 37 -23.98 19.13 -8.15
C LEU A 37 -24.31 19.90 -9.44
N GLN A 38 -23.44 19.82 -10.44
CA GLN A 38 -23.67 20.44 -11.75
C GLN A 38 -24.88 19.81 -12.47
N GLN A 39 -24.99 18.48 -12.44
CA GLN A 39 -26.11 17.76 -13.06
C GLN A 39 -27.45 18.10 -12.41
N LEU A 40 -27.48 18.21 -11.08
CA LEU A 40 -28.66 18.66 -10.33
C LEU A 40 -29.08 20.08 -10.71
N ARG A 41 -28.11 21.00 -10.82
CA ARG A 41 -28.38 22.39 -11.27
C ARG A 41 -28.90 22.45 -12.70
N ALA A 42 -28.44 21.55 -13.56
CA ALA A 42 -28.87 21.45 -14.95
C ALA A 42 -30.19 20.66 -15.15
N GLY A 43 -30.77 20.07 -14.10
CA GLY A 43 -31.96 19.23 -14.20
C GLY A 43 -31.72 17.91 -14.96
N THR A 44 -30.48 17.46 -15.04
CA THR A 44 -30.08 16.23 -15.75
C THR A 44 -30.01 15.02 -14.80
N ALA A 45 -30.14 13.81 -15.35
CA ALA A 45 -30.15 12.60 -14.55
C ALA A 45 -28.82 12.36 -13.82
N THR A 46 -28.88 12.11 -12.49
CA THR A 46 -27.71 11.86 -11.64
C THR A 46 -27.43 10.39 -11.36
N ALA A 47 -28.34 9.49 -11.75
CA ALA A 47 -28.32 8.08 -11.35
C ALA A 47 -26.99 7.38 -11.66
N ALA A 48 -26.37 7.68 -12.81
CA ALA A 48 -25.05 7.13 -13.17
C ALA A 48 -23.92 7.63 -12.25
N THR A 49 -23.94 8.91 -11.88
CA THR A 49 -22.96 9.52 -10.99
C THR A 49 -23.13 9.04 -9.55
N ASP A 50 -24.38 8.83 -9.12
CA ASP A 50 -24.72 8.28 -7.79
C ASP A 50 -24.25 6.82 -7.65
N ALA A 51 -24.42 6.00 -8.70
CA ALA A 51 -23.88 4.64 -8.74
C ALA A 51 -22.35 4.61 -8.68
N GLN A 52 -21.67 5.55 -9.34
CA GLN A 52 -20.20 5.66 -9.28
C GLN A 52 -19.70 6.11 -7.91
N LEU A 53 -20.39 7.05 -7.25
CA LEU A 53 -20.05 7.52 -5.91
C LEU A 53 -20.19 6.39 -4.88
N THR A 54 -21.30 5.67 -4.91
CA THR A 54 -21.54 4.54 -4.00
C THR A 54 -20.52 3.41 -4.22
N ALA A 55 -20.16 3.11 -5.47
CA ALA A 55 -19.12 2.14 -5.78
C ALA A 55 -17.74 2.55 -5.21
N LEU A 56 -17.35 3.83 -5.35
CA LEU A 56 -16.07 4.33 -4.82
C LEU A 56 -16.05 4.44 -3.30
N GLN A 57 -17.17 4.76 -2.67
CA GLN A 57 -17.27 4.81 -1.20
C GLN A 57 -17.19 3.42 -0.57
N ASN A 58 -17.72 2.40 -1.25
CA ASN A 58 -17.67 1.01 -0.80
C ASN A 58 -16.36 0.30 -1.18
N ALA A 59 -15.52 0.91 -2.03
CA ALA A 59 -14.25 0.35 -2.45
C ALA A 59 -13.22 0.45 -1.32
N ASP A 60 -12.81 -0.70 -0.77
CA ASP A 60 -11.68 -0.79 0.16
C ASP A 60 -10.36 -0.94 -0.63
N PRO A 61 -9.46 0.07 -0.61
CA PRO A 61 -8.18 0.00 -1.32
C PRO A 61 -7.28 -1.15 -0.83
N ALA A 62 -7.44 -1.62 0.41
CA ALA A 62 -6.65 -2.72 0.95
C ALA A 62 -7.03 -4.09 0.33
N ARG A 63 -8.27 -4.23 -0.14
CA ARG A 63 -8.82 -5.44 -0.77
C ARG A 63 -8.63 -5.48 -2.29
N ASP A 64 -8.05 -4.43 -2.87
CA ASP A 64 -7.79 -4.37 -4.30
C ASP A 64 -6.73 -5.40 -4.73
N ARG A 65 -7.17 -6.41 -5.49
CA ARG A 65 -6.32 -7.51 -5.98
C ARG A 65 -5.31 -7.04 -7.02
N THR A 66 -5.54 -5.90 -7.68
CA THR A 66 -4.60 -5.35 -8.67
C THR A 66 -3.29 -4.89 -8.02
N LEU A 67 -3.32 -4.58 -6.72
CA LEU A 67 -2.15 -4.20 -5.94
C LEU A 67 -1.24 -5.39 -5.61
N LEU A 68 -1.70 -6.63 -5.82
CA LEU A 68 -0.89 -7.85 -5.68
C LEU A 68 0.05 -8.08 -6.87
N PHE A 69 -0.03 -7.23 -7.90
CA PHE A 69 0.78 -7.33 -9.10
C PHE A 69 1.48 -6.01 -9.37
N LEU A 70 2.67 -6.09 -9.97
CA LEU A 70 3.37 -4.92 -10.46
C LEU A 70 2.75 -4.49 -11.80
N PRO A 71 2.37 -3.21 -11.97
CA PRO A 71 1.65 -2.76 -13.17
C PRO A 71 2.51 -2.90 -14.44
N ASP A 72 3.81 -2.63 -14.35
CA ASP A 72 4.74 -2.85 -15.46
C ASP A 72 5.91 -3.74 -15.02
N THR A 73 6.08 -4.85 -15.74
CA THR A 73 7.17 -5.82 -15.54
C THR A 73 8.09 -5.92 -16.75
N ALA A 74 7.80 -5.20 -17.85
CA ALA A 74 8.56 -5.28 -19.08
C ALA A 74 10.05 -4.89 -18.89
N PRO A 75 10.40 -3.83 -18.14
CA PRO A 75 11.80 -3.45 -17.93
C PRO A 75 12.60 -4.55 -17.23
N LEU A 76 12.01 -5.17 -16.20
CA LEU A 76 12.68 -6.24 -15.47
C LEU A 76 12.78 -7.53 -16.29
N ARG A 77 11.80 -7.81 -17.15
CA ARG A 77 11.86 -8.93 -18.11
C ARG A 77 12.92 -8.69 -19.19
N GLN A 78 13.13 -7.45 -19.59
CA GLN A 78 14.17 -7.09 -20.55
C GLN A 78 15.55 -7.25 -19.91
N LEU A 79 15.77 -6.69 -18.72
CA LEU A 79 17.00 -6.89 -17.95
C LEU A 79 17.33 -8.38 -17.72
N GLN A 80 16.31 -9.23 -17.54
CA GLN A 80 16.53 -10.66 -17.43
C GLN A 80 16.97 -11.33 -18.73
N ARG A 81 16.44 -10.86 -19.87
CA ARG A 81 16.82 -11.39 -21.19
C ARG A 81 18.23 -10.95 -21.58
N ASP A 82 18.59 -9.73 -21.21
CA ASP A 82 19.89 -9.13 -21.51
C ASP A 82 20.99 -9.68 -20.58
N ALA A 83 20.61 -10.22 -19.41
CA ALA A 83 21.54 -10.89 -18.51
C ALA A 83 22.00 -12.24 -19.08
N SER A 84 23.32 -12.39 -19.25
CA SER A 84 23.91 -13.68 -19.64
C SER A 84 23.68 -14.73 -18.54
N PRO A 85 23.25 -15.96 -18.88
CA PRO A 85 23.02 -17.02 -17.89
C PRO A 85 24.28 -17.41 -17.11
N ALA A 86 25.47 -17.10 -17.64
CA ALA A 86 26.75 -17.32 -16.98
C ALA A 86 27.09 -16.26 -15.91
N ASP A 87 26.40 -15.11 -15.91
CA ASP A 87 26.71 -14.01 -15.01
C ASP A 87 26.19 -14.30 -13.59
N SER A 88 27.07 -14.81 -12.73
CA SER A 88 26.78 -15.05 -11.32
C SER A 88 26.57 -13.74 -10.56
N ARG A 89 27.25 -12.65 -10.97
CA ARG A 89 27.18 -11.36 -10.29
C ARG A 89 25.81 -10.73 -10.44
N THR A 90 25.21 -10.78 -11.63
CA THR A 90 23.83 -10.28 -11.83
C THR A 90 22.83 -11.05 -10.98
N ARG A 91 23.03 -12.36 -10.83
CA ARG A 91 22.15 -13.22 -10.00
C ARG A 91 22.26 -12.87 -8.52
N GLU A 92 23.48 -12.67 -8.03
CA GLU A 92 23.74 -12.23 -6.65
C GLU A 92 23.15 -10.84 -6.40
N ALA A 93 23.39 -9.88 -7.29
CA ALA A 93 22.87 -8.53 -7.19
C ALA A 93 21.34 -8.48 -7.07
N TRP A 94 20.61 -9.36 -7.77
CA TRP A 94 19.16 -9.44 -7.63
C TRP A 94 18.72 -10.05 -6.31
N GLY A 95 19.48 -11.03 -5.79
CA GLY A 95 19.24 -11.60 -4.47
C GLY A 95 19.47 -10.57 -3.37
N ASP A 96 20.49 -9.73 -3.52
CA ASP A 96 20.82 -8.65 -2.59
C ASP A 96 19.80 -7.53 -2.64
N ALA A 97 19.35 -7.14 -3.84
CA ALA A 97 18.26 -6.18 -4.01
C ALA A 97 16.96 -6.68 -3.38
N ALA A 98 16.61 -7.96 -3.53
CA ALA A 98 15.43 -8.54 -2.90
C ALA A 98 15.54 -8.50 -1.36
N ARG A 99 16.69 -8.92 -0.81
CA ARG A 99 16.98 -8.86 0.64
C ARG A 99 16.92 -7.44 1.16
N PHE A 100 17.50 -6.48 0.44
CA PHE A 100 17.44 -5.07 0.80
C PHE A 100 15.99 -4.57 0.90
N LEU A 101 15.14 -4.88 -0.08
CA LEU A 101 13.72 -4.47 -0.06
C LEU A 101 12.95 -5.09 1.11
N ASP A 102 13.22 -6.36 1.43
CA ASP A 102 12.60 -7.03 2.57
C ASP A 102 13.05 -6.39 3.89
N ASN A 103 14.35 -6.10 4.04
CA ASN A 103 14.91 -5.41 5.20
C ASN A 103 14.35 -3.99 5.37
N GLN A 104 14.18 -3.23 4.28
CA GLN A 104 13.61 -1.89 4.33
C GLN A 104 12.15 -1.91 4.80
N ARG A 105 11.38 -2.93 4.38
CA ARG A 105 10.01 -3.12 4.85
C ARG A 105 9.99 -3.45 6.35
N GLU A 106 10.80 -4.39 6.79
CA GLU A 106 10.91 -4.77 8.21
C GLU A 106 11.34 -3.58 9.07
N TYR A 107 12.33 -2.81 8.61
CA TYR A 107 12.73 -1.57 9.26
C TYR A 107 11.56 -0.58 9.39
N GLY A 108 10.78 -0.40 8.33
CA GLY A 108 9.58 0.45 8.37
C GLY A 108 8.52 -0.04 9.36
N GLU A 109 8.33 -1.35 9.49
CA GLU A 109 7.43 -1.96 10.47
C GLU A 109 7.94 -1.75 11.91
N LEU A 110 9.24 -1.98 12.14
CA LEU A 110 9.88 -1.71 13.43
C LEU A 110 9.78 -0.23 13.79
N MET A 111 10.09 0.67 12.87
CA MET A 111 9.95 2.11 13.10
C MET A 111 8.52 2.49 13.49
N ARG A 112 7.49 1.95 12.85
CA ARG A 112 6.09 2.18 13.27
C ARG A 112 5.79 1.66 14.68
N LEU A 113 6.41 0.55 15.09
CA LEU A 113 6.27 0.02 16.45
C LEU A 113 7.01 0.89 17.49
N TYR A 114 8.12 1.50 17.11
CA TYR A 114 8.87 2.41 17.98
C TYR A 114 8.28 3.82 18.02
N ASP A 115 7.67 4.28 16.93
CA ASP A 115 6.90 5.54 16.81
C ASP A 115 5.54 5.44 17.51
N LEU A 116 5.55 4.89 18.73
CA LEU A 116 4.44 4.85 19.69
C LEU A 116 3.82 6.23 19.96
N SER A 117 4.46 7.32 19.53
CA SER A 117 4.06 8.70 19.76
C SER A 117 2.96 9.22 18.85
N GLY A 118 2.83 8.70 17.63
CA GLY A 118 1.91 9.26 16.63
C GLY A 118 0.66 8.43 16.32
N ALA A 119 0.73 7.10 16.45
CA ALA A 119 -0.28 6.19 15.92
C ALA A 119 -1.22 5.56 16.96
N TYR A 120 -0.86 5.61 18.24
CA TYR A 120 -1.58 4.93 19.32
C TYR A 120 -2.35 5.93 20.18
N THR A 121 -3.57 5.57 20.54
CA THR A 121 -4.32 6.25 21.59
C THR A 121 -3.56 6.14 22.92
N GLN A 122 -3.80 7.07 23.84
CA GLN A 122 -3.10 7.09 25.13
C GLN A 122 -3.22 5.76 25.90
N GLN A 123 -4.37 5.07 25.79
CA GLN A 123 -4.58 3.75 26.37
C GLN A 123 -3.71 2.66 25.74
N GLU A 124 -3.59 2.63 24.41
CA GLU A 124 -2.74 1.66 23.72
C GLU A 124 -1.25 1.90 24.02
N ARG A 125 -0.84 3.16 24.20
CA ARG A 125 0.54 3.50 24.63
C ARG A 125 0.83 2.98 26.03
N VAL A 126 -0.11 3.14 26.96
CA VAL A 126 0.01 2.67 28.34
C VAL A 126 0.06 1.14 28.38
N GLN A 127 -0.78 0.45 27.60
CA GLN A 127 -0.74 -1.01 27.47
C GLN A 127 0.58 -1.49 26.85
N ALA A 128 0.99 -0.95 25.69
CA ALA A 128 2.22 -1.36 25.03
C ALA A 128 3.47 -1.15 25.92
N THR A 129 3.50 -0.05 26.67
CA THR A 129 4.59 0.24 27.61
C THR A 129 4.58 -0.73 28.80
N ALA A 130 3.41 -1.02 29.36
CA ALA A 130 3.28 -1.95 30.48
C ALA A 130 3.71 -3.38 30.09
N HIS A 131 3.28 -3.86 28.92
CA HIS A 131 3.71 -5.15 28.38
C HIS A 131 5.23 -5.21 28.14
N ARG A 132 5.86 -4.10 27.74
CA ARG A 132 7.31 -4.00 27.56
C ARG A 132 8.11 -4.15 28.86
N VAL A 133 7.51 -3.82 30.01
CA VAL A 133 8.12 -3.97 31.35
C VAL A 133 7.56 -5.15 32.14
N GLY A 134 6.77 -6.03 31.50
CA GLY A 134 6.19 -7.21 32.15
C GLY A 134 5.04 -6.91 33.12
N LEU A 135 4.43 -5.73 33.04
CA LEU A 135 3.29 -5.32 33.86
C LEU A 135 1.98 -5.41 33.07
N HIS A 136 0.89 -5.79 33.73
CA HIS A 136 -0.45 -5.83 33.14
C HIS A 136 -1.26 -4.62 33.61
N VAL A 137 -1.88 -3.89 32.68
CA VAL A 137 -2.75 -2.76 33.01
C VAL A 137 -4.18 -3.29 33.20
N PRO A 138 -4.84 -3.02 34.34
CA PRO A 138 -6.23 -3.39 34.55
C PRO A 138 -7.14 -2.58 33.62
N GLN A 139 -8.13 -3.25 33.02
CA GLN A 139 -9.14 -2.60 32.18
C GLN A 139 -10.27 -2.09 33.09
N ASN A 140 -10.51 -0.78 33.06
CA ASN A 140 -11.68 -0.14 33.65
C ASN A 140 -12.75 0.07 32.58
#